data_AF-A0A5C5W8K5-F1
#
_entry.id   AF-A0A5C5W8K5-F1
#
_cell.length_a   1.000
_cell.length_b   1.000
_cell.length_c   1.000
_cell.angle_alpha   90.00
_cell.angle_beta   90.00
_cell.angle_gamma   90.00
#
_symmetry.space_group_name_H-M   'P 1'
#
loop_
_entity.id
_entity.type
_entity.pdbx_description
1 polymer ?
#
loop_
_entity_poly.entity_id
_entity_poly.type
_entity_poly.pdbx_seq_one_letter_code
_entity_poly.pdbx_strand_id
1 'polypeptide(L)'
;MVFADLTLLAQTAAKEPSPFAPLAFALGCGILTAILLRRSYRYFGKRTRGGSGPPIASQPRPADAWDGAKRDAAARLGREKVELHELARDLIGQLDSKMILLNELVQQSHQQIERLQTLLDRAERLKR
;
A
#
# COMPACT_ATOMS: atom_id res chain seq x y z
N MET A 1 19.29 -4.29 56.27
CA MET A 1 17.90 -4.08 55.82
C MET A 1 17.76 -3.40 54.45
N VAL A 2 18.80 -2.80 53.87
CA VAL A 2 18.74 -2.13 52.55
C VAL A 2 18.90 -3.09 51.34
N PHE A 3 19.41 -4.30 51.56
CA PHE A 3 19.69 -5.26 50.49
C PHE A 3 18.48 -6.08 50.00
N ALA A 4 17.36 -6.08 50.75
CA ALA A 4 16.17 -6.85 50.37
C ALA A 4 15.27 -6.12 49.35
N ASP A 5 15.35 -4.79 49.28
CA ASP A 5 14.52 -4.00 48.35
C ASP A 5 15.08 -3.97 46.91
N LEU A 6 16.40 -4.09 46.74
CA LEU A 6 17.03 -4.11 45.41
C LEU A 6 16.71 -5.40 44.63
N THR A 7 16.47 -6.52 45.33
CA THR A 7 16.08 -7.78 44.69
C THR A 7 14.62 -7.80 44.25
N LEU A 8 13.76 -6.99 44.89
CA LEU A 8 12.34 -6.87 44.54
C LEU A 8 12.12 -6.03 43.26
N LEU A 9 12.94 -5.00 43.03
CA LEU A 9 12.91 -4.21 41.79
C LEU A 9 13.44 -4.99 40.58
N ALA A 10 14.41 -5.89 40.76
CA ALA A 10 14.94 -6.74 39.69
C ALA A 10 13.93 -7.82 39.22
N GLN A 11 12.98 -8.23 40.06
CA GLN A 11 11.95 -9.22 39.68
C GLN A 11 10.86 -8.68 38.73
N THR A 12 10.69 -7.36 38.62
CA THR A 12 9.76 -6.77 37.63
C THR A 12 10.38 -6.64 36.24
N ALA A 13 11.71 -6.82 36.11
CA ALA A 13 12.44 -6.73 34.84
C ALA A 13 12.41 -8.05 34.03
N ALA A 14 11.98 -9.16 34.64
CA ALA A 14 11.78 -10.43 33.98
C ALA A 14 10.28 -10.64 33.71
N LYS A 15 9.66 -9.76 32.91
CA LYS A 15 8.38 -10.09 32.29
C LYS A 15 8.69 -11.16 31.25
N GLU A 16 8.67 -12.42 31.68
CA GLU A 16 8.93 -13.57 30.83
C GLU A 16 8.14 -13.41 29.52
N PRO A 17 8.78 -13.62 28.36
CA PRO A 17 8.10 -13.48 27.09
C PRO A 17 7.01 -14.54 27.06
N SER A 18 5.78 -14.13 27.37
CA SER A 18 4.62 -15.00 27.32
C SER A 18 4.65 -15.67 25.94
N PRO A 19 4.62 -17.01 25.85
CA PRO A 19 4.72 -17.71 24.56
C PRO A 19 3.61 -17.30 23.58
N PHE A 20 2.57 -16.66 24.09
CA PHE A 20 1.47 -16.06 23.35
C PHE A 20 1.84 -14.81 22.56
N ALA A 21 2.89 -14.06 22.93
CA ALA A 21 3.30 -12.84 22.23
C ALA A 21 3.79 -13.10 20.79
N PRO A 22 4.75 -14.03 20.54
CA PRO A 22 5.14 -14.35 19.16
C PRO A 22 4.00 -15.02 18.39
N LEU A 23 3.15 -15.82 19.05
CA LEU A 23 1.97 -16.42 18.42
C LEU A 23 0.96 -15.36 17.98
N ALA A 24 0.63 -14.38 18.82
CA ALA A 24 -0.29 -13.29 18.48
C ALA A 24 0.24 -12.43 17.33
N PHE A 25 1.55 -12.17 17.32
CA PHE A 25 2.20 -11.45 16.21
C PHE A 25 2.14 -12.23 14.90
N ALA A 26 2.44 -13.53 14.92
CA ALA A 26 2.34 -14.40 13.75
C ALA A 26 0.89 -14.49 13.23
N LEU A 27 -0.09 -14.59 14.14
CA LEU A 27 -1.52 -14.61 13.81
C LEU A 27 -1.96 -13.28 13.18
N GLY A 28 -1.50 -12.15 13.72
CA GLY A 28 -1.72 -10.81 13.16
C GLY A 28 -1.14 -10.66 11.76
N CYS A 29 0.12 -11.07 11.54
CA CYS A 29 0.75 -11.09 10.23
C CYS A 29 0.01 -12.00 9.23
N GLY A 30 -0.45 -13.17 9.67
CA GLY A 30 -1.24 -14.08 8.85
C GLY A 30 -2.57 -13.47 8.40
N ILE A 31 -3.32 -12.87 9.33
CA ILE A 31 -4.59 -12.19 9.05
C ILE A 31 -4.37 -11.02 8.09
N LEU A 32 -3.36 -10.18 8.34
CA LEU A 32 -3.02 -9.05 7.47
C LEU A 32 -2.72 -9.52 6.03
N THR A 33 -1.91 -10.57 5.91
CA THR A 33 -1.53 -11.15 4.62
C THR A 33 -2.75 -11.73 3.90
N ALA A 34 -3.65 -12.42 4.62
CA ALA A 34 -4.89 -12.95 4.06
C ALA A 34 -5.85 -11.85 3.58
N ILE A 35 -5.98 -10.74 4.33
CA ILE A 35 -6.78 -9.57 3.93
C ILE A 35 -6.21 -8.93 2.67
N LEU A 36 -4.89 -8.71 2.64
CA LEU A 36 -4.19 -8.13 1.49
C LEU A 36 -4.30 -9.03 0.25
N LEU A 37 -4.14 -10.36 0.40
CA LEU A 37 -4.32 -11.30 -0.70
C LEU A 37 -5.76 -11.33 -1.19
N ARG A 38 -6.75 -11.42 -0.30
CA ARG A 38 -8.18 -11.46 -0.69
C ARG A 38 -8.60 -10.18 -1.40
N ARG A 39 -8.09 -9.03 -0.95
CA ARG A 39 -8.30 -7.74 -1.63
C ARG A 39 -7.59 -7.73 -2.98
N SER A 40 -6.32 -8.11 -3.04
CA SER A 40 -5.52 -8.14 -4.27
C SER A 40 -6.13 -9.08 -5.32
N TYR A 41 -6.52 -10.30 -4.93
CA TYR A 41 -7.16 -11.27 -5.82
C TYR A 41 -8.47 -10.75 -6.41
N ARG A 42 -9.27 -10.00 -5.65
CA ARG A 42 -10.52 -9.42 -6.16
C ARG A 42 -10.29 -8.32 -7.20
N TYR A 43 -9.20 -7.56 -7.08
CA TYR A 43 -8.87 -6.49 -8.03
C TYR A 43 -8.10 -7.02 -9.25
N PHE A 44 -7.17 -7.94 -9.06
CA PHE A 44 -6.35 -8.50 -10.15
C PHE A 44 -7.02 -9.64 -10.91
N GLY A 45 -7.85 -10.46 -10.25
CA GLY A 45 -8.54 -11.59 -10.90
C GLY A 45 -9.55 -11.19 -11.98
N LYS A 46 -9.98 -9.92 -12.00
CA LYS A 46 -10.82 -9.38 -13.07
C LYS A 46 -10.05 -9.01 -14.33
N ARG A 47 -8.72 -8.83 -14.26
CA ARG A 47 -7.90 -8.39 -15.40
C ARG A 47 -7.29 -9.55 -16.19
N THR A 48 -7.15 -10.74 -15.60
CA THR A 48 -6.34 -11.83 -16.20
C THR A 48 -7.10 -12.98 -16.84
N ARG A 49 -8.44 -13.06 -16.77
CA ARG A 49 -9.20 -14.19 -17.34
C ARG A 49 -10.06 -13.90 -18.57
N GLY A 50 -9.99 -12.69 -19.11
CA GLY A 50 -10.66 -12.35 -20.36
C GLY A 50 -10.91 -10.85 -20.47
N GLY A 51 -10.09 -10.18 -21.28
CA GLY A 51 -10.30 -8.84 -21.84
C GLY A 51 -11.22 -7.88 -21.05
N SER A 52 -10.65 -7.12 -20.12
CA SER A 52 -11.31 -5.93 -19.56
C SER A 52 -10.82 -4.67 -20.28
N GLY A 53 -10.89 -4.67 -21.60
CA GLY A 53 -11.05 -3.41 -22.33
C GLY A 53 -12.47 -2.88 -22.10
N PRO A 54 -12.75 -1.60 -22.38
CA PRO A 54 -14.10 -1.04 -22.32
C PRO A 54 -15.09 -1.90 -23.14
N PRO A 55 -16.41 -1.87 -22.83
CA PRO A 55 -17.46 -2.72 -23.41
C PRO A 55 -17.78 -2.45 -24.90
N ILE A 56 -16.78 -2.06 -25.69
CA ILE A 56 -16.81 -1.92 -27.14
C ILE A 56 -16.19 -3.14 -27.86
N ALA A 57 -15.47 -4.02 -27.15
CA ALA A 57 -14.65 -5.06 -27.78
C ALA A 57 -15.29 -6.45 -27.94
N SER A 58 -16.63 -6.58 -27.96
CA SER A 58 -17.30 -7.83 -28.38
C SER A 58 -18.00 -7.69 -29.73
N GLN A 59 -17.46 -6.88 -30.63
CA GLN A 59 -17.88 -6.96 -32.03
C GLN A 59 -17.37 -8.29 -32.63
N PRO A 60 -18.24 -9.15 -33.17
CA PRO A 60 -17.81 -10.35 -33.85
C PRO A 60 -16.93 -9.94 -35.03
N ARG A 61 -15.65 -10.33 -34.98
CA ARG A 61 -14.70 -10.07 -36.05
C ARG A 61 -15.20 -10.80 -37.30
N PRO A 62 -15.40 -10.12 -38.45
CA PRO A 62 -15.81 -10.79 -39.68
C PRO A 62 -14.78 -11.88 -40.03
N ALA A 63 -15.26 -13.11 -40.21
CA ALA A 63 -14.42 -14.29 -40.46
C ALA A 63 -13.60 -14.18 -41.76
N ASP A 64 -14.02 -13.31 -42.68
CA ASP A 64 -13.38 -13.04 -43.97
C ASP A 64 -12.35 -11.91 -43.96
N ALA A 65 -12.17 -11.18 -42.85
CA ALA A 65 -11.22 -10.06 -42.80
C ALA A 65 -9.81 -10.55 -42.45
N TRP A 66 -8.99 -10.71 -43.50
CA TRP A 66 -7.52 -10.75 -43.53
C TRP A 66 -6.81 -10.94 -42.16
N ASP A 67 -6.38 -12.17 -41.87
CA ASP A 67 -5.61 -12.50 -40.64
C ASP A 67 -4.11 -12.17 -40.76
N GLY A 68 -3.69 -11.39 -41.77
CA GLY A 68 -2.28 -10.98 -41.93
C GLY A 68 -1.75 -10.12 -40.78
N ALA A 69 -2.63 -9.46 -40.02
CA ALA A 69 -2.26 -8.69 -38.83
C ALA A 69 -1.74 -9.55 -37.65
N LYS A 70 -1.92 -10.88 -37.67
CA LYS A 70 -1.31 -11.77 -36.67
C LYS A 70 0.10 -12.22 -37.04
N ARG A 71 0.44 -12.24 -38.34
CA ARG A 71 1.78 -12.60 -38.85
C ARG A 71 2.68 -11.39 -39.08
N ASP A 72 2.12 -10.19 -39.15
CA ASP A 72 2.89 -8.96 -39.30
C ASP A 72 3.54 -8.54 -37.97
N ALA A 73 4.86 -8.67 -37.89
CA ALA A 73 5.65 -8.28 -36.74
C ALA A 73 5.53 -6.77 -36.45
N ALA A 74 5.37 -5.93 -37.49
CA ALA A 74 5.23 -4.49 -37.32
C ALA A 74 3.89 -4.12 -36.64
N ALA A 75 2.81 -4.80 -37.01
CA ALA A 75 1.50 -4.63 -36.37
C ALA A 75 1.50 -5.06 -34.89
N ARG A 76 2.27 -6.07 -34.52
CA ARG A 76 2.44 -6.50 -33.12
C ARG A 76 3.19 -5.48 -32.29
N LEU A 77 4.32 -4.98 -32.80
CA LEU A 77 5.11 -3.93 -32.13
C LEU A 77 4.30 -2.63 -31.96
N GLY A 78 3.48 -2.28 -32.95
CA GLY A 78 2.56 -1.14 -32.85
C GLY A 78 1.57 -1.29 -31.71
N ARG A 79 0.98 -2.48 -31.52
CA ARG A 79 0.06 -2.76 -30.40
C ARG A 79 0.76 -2.71 -29.05
N GLU A 80 1.91 -3.36 -28.94
CA GLU A 80 2.72 -3.34 -27.71
C GLU A 80 3.10 -1.91 -27.32
N LYS A 81 3.47 -1.06 -28.29
CA LYS A 81 3.78 0.35 -28.03
C LYS A 81 2.58 1.13 -27.49
N VAL A 82 1.38 0.89 -28.03
CA VAL A 82 0.15 1.52 -27.54
C VAL A 82 -0.19 1.03 -26.14
N GLU A 83 -0.10 -0.28 -25.88
CA GLU A 83 -0.31 -0.85 -24.55
C GLU A 83 0.65 -0.27 -23.51
N LEU A 84 1.94 -0.14 -23.85
CA LEU A 84 2.92 0.51 -22.98
C LEU A 84 2.59 1.98 -22.71
N HIS A 85 2.05 2.70 -23.70
CA HIS A 85 1.69 4.10 -23.53
C HIS A 85 0.47 4.27 -22.59
N GLU A 86 -0.53 3.42 -22.73
CA GLU A 86 -1.69 3.38 -21.82
C GLU A 86 -1.26 3.00 -20.39
N LEU A 87 -0.37 2.01 -20.25
CA LEU A 87 0.20 1.64 -18.96
C LEU A 87 0.98 2.80 -18.33
N ALA A 88 1.81 3.51 -19.12
CA ALA A 88 2.53 4.67 -18.64
C ALA A 88 1.56 5.76 -18.14
N ARG A 89 0.46 6.00 -18.87
CA ARG A 89 -0.57 6.97 -18.48
C ARG A 89 -1.27 6.58 -17.17
N ASP A 90 -1.65 5.31 -17.00
CA ASP A 90 -2.24 4.82 -15.74
C ASP A 90 -1.25 4.95 -14.57
N LEU A 91 0.01 4.58 -14.78
CA LEU A 91 1.06 4.69 -13.76
C LEU A 91 1.30 6.15 -13.33
N ILE A 92 1.33 7.08 -14.27
CA ILE A 92 1.46 8.52 -13.97
C ILE A 92 0.27 8.98 -13.10
N GLY A 93 -0.96 8.62 -13.47
CA GLY A 93 -2.14 8.96 -12.66
C GLY A 93 -2.09 8.40 -11.25
N GLN A 94 -1.57 7.18 -11.07
CA GLN A 94 -1.37 6.57 -9.76
C GLN A 94 -0.27 7.25 -8.95
N LEU A 95 0.83 7.66 -9.59
CA LEU A 95 1.91 8.38 -8.94
C LEU A 95 1.47 9.76 -8.48
N ASP A 96 0.76 10.50 -9.32
CA ASP A 96 0.21 11.81 -8.97
C ASP A 96 -0.74 11.72 -7.77
N SER A 97 -1.63 10.72 -7.77
CA SER A 97 -2.55 10.46 -6.66
C SER A 97 -1.81 10.20 -5.34
N LYS A 98 -0.74 9.40 -5.39
CA LYS A 98 0.09 9.12 -4.20
C LYS A 98 0.88 10.36 -3.76
N MET A 99 1.37 11.17 -4.69
CA MET A 99 2.10 12.40 -4.39
C MET A 99 1.21 13.42 -3.67
N ILE A 100 -0.05 13.55 -4.10
CA ILE A 100 -1.05 14.39 -3.40
C ILE A 100 -1.24 13.91 -1.96
N LEU A 101 -1.42 12.61 -1.74
CA LEU A 101 -1.58 12.06 -0.39
C LEU A 101 -0.35 12.27 0.50
N LEU A 102 0.85 12.15 -0.06
CA LEU A 102 2.09 12.41 0.68
C LEU A 102 2.21 13.89 1.06
N ASN A 103 1.88 14.81 0.14
CA ASN A 103 1.90 16.23 0.43
C ASN A 103 0.91 16.61 1.54
N GLU A 104 -0.30 16.04 1.49
CA GLU A 104 -1.29 16.22 2.55
C GLU A 104 -0.77 15.72 3.91
N LEU A 105 -0.18 14.52 3.94
CA LEU A 105 0.37 13.97 5.18
C LEU A 105 1.49 14.85 5.74
N VAL A 106 2.38 15.35 4.89
CA VAL A 106 3.46 16.27 5.28
C VAL A 106 2.88 17.55 5.88
N GLN A 107 1.85 18.14 5.26
CA GLN A 107 1.18 19.33 5.78
C GLN A 107 0.53 19.07 7.14
N GLN A 108 -0.15 17.93 7.30
CA GLN A 108 -0.74 17.53 8.57
C GLN A 108 0.31 17.35 9.67
N SER A 109 1.45 16.73 9.35
CA SER A 109 2.57 16.61 10.30
C SER A 109 3.14 17.98 10.70
N HIS A 110 3.32 18.90 9.75
CA HIS A 110 3.77 20.26 10.06
C HIS A 110 2.80 20.98 10.99
N GLN A 111 1.49 20.88 10.74
CA GLN A 111 0.48 21.47 11.60
C GLN A 111 0.50 20.88 13.02
N GLN A 112 0.73 19.57 13.15
CA GLN A 112 0.87 18.93 14.46
C GLN A 112 2.12 19.40 15.20
N ILE A 113 3.25 19.54 14.51
CA ILE A 113 4.49 20.06 15.09
C ILE A 113 4.28 21.47 15.62
N GLU A 114 3.67 22.36 14.83
CA GLU A 114 3.39 23.74 15.24
C GLU A 114 2.46 23.80 16.47
N ARG A 115 1.44 22.94 16.51
CA ARG A 115 0.57 22.81 17.69
C ARG A 115 1.36 22.37 18.92
N LEU A 116 2.23 21.38 18.79
CA LEU A 116 3.07 20.89 19.89
C LEU A 116 4.05 21.95 20.37
N GLN A 117 4.69 22.69 19.46
CA GLN A 117 5.56 23.81 19.79
C GLN A 117 4.80 24.89 20.57
N THR A 118 3.60 25.25 20.11
CA THR A 118 2.75 26.24 20.80
C THR A 118 2.38 25.78 22.22
N LEU A 119 2.07 24.49 22.42
CA LEU A 119 1.77 23.94 23.74
C LEU A 119 3.01 23.94 24.64
N LEU A 120 4.18 23.62 24.09
CA LEU A 120 5.44 23.61 24.81
C LEU A 120 5.83 25.02 25.28
N ASP A 121 5.70 26.03 24.42
CA ASP A 121 5.94 27.44 24.76
C ASP A 121 5.02 27.91 25.89
N ARG A 122 3.74 27.52 25.88
CA ARG A 122 2.79 27.84 26.95
C ARG A 122 3.18 27.17 28.27
N ALA A 123 3.59 25.91 28.23
CA ALA A 123 4.04 25.19 29.42
C ALA A 123 5.32 25.81 30.01
N GLU A 124 6.27 26.24 29.16
CA GLU A 124 7.48 26.91 29.63
C GLU A 124 7.17 28.27 30.30
N ARG A 125 6.24 29.04 29.72
CA ARG A 125 5.80 30.32 30.31
C ARG A 125 5.10 30.16 31.65
N LEU A 126 4.38 29.06 31.88
CA LEU A 126 3.72 28.77 33.17
C LEU A 126 4.71 28.27 34.23
N LYS A 127 5.87 27.76 33.83
CA LYS A 127 6.90 27.24 34.74
C LYS A 127 7.84 28.34 35.25
N ARG A 128 7.92 29.48 34.56
CA ARG A 128 8.62 30.69 35.02
C ARG A 128 7.71 31.52 35.91
#